data_AF-A0A534KB68-F1
#
_entry.id   AF-A0A534KB68-F1
#
_cell.length_a   1.000
_cell.length_b   1.000
_cell.length_c   1.000
_cell.angle_alpha   90.00
_cell.angle_beta   90.00
_cell.angle_gamma   90.00
#
_symmetry.space_group_name_H-M   'P 1'
#
loop_
_entity.id
_entity.type
_entity.pdbx_description
1 polymer ?
#
loop_
_entity_poly.entity_id
_entity_poly.type
_entity_poly.pdbx_seq_one_letter_code
_entity_poly.pdbx_strand_id
1 'polypeptide(L)'
;MRFRFEMDGETYSKNKESFKRLLAKHGLRWRGTLERPFWASGIERVTAVFDRDQEKDALRSATLLWESAKKSPLLEDLKAWAWQVGGRAQQDAAPSAEQVTDEVEAALRSWDFVWKPNVDWLKAQGRPKEWIEADVRRWKQRRQERRRELMGKATD
;
A
#
# COMPACT_ATOMS: atom_id res chain seq x y z
N MET A 1 9.67 9.49 -8.51
CA MET A 1 8.78 9.46 -9.68
C MET A 1 7.93 8.22 -9.62
N ARG A 2 6.70 8.30 -10.11
CA ARG A 2 5.74 7.21 -10.04
C ARG A 2 4.93 7.15 -11.33
N PHE A 3 4.70 5.95 -11.82
CA PHE A 3 3.88 5.68 -13.01
C PHE A 3 2.90 4.59 -12.70
N ARG A 4 1.65 4.79 -13.11
CA ARG A 4 0.56 3.84 -12.98
C ARG A 4 0.26 3.24 -14.34
N PHE A 5 0.11 1.92 -14.37
CA PHE A 5 -0.31 1.16 -15.53
C PHE A 5 -1.61 0.45 -15.20
N GLU A 6 -2.68 0.74 -15.95
CA GLU A 6 -4.01 0.19 -15.73
C GLU A 6 -4.40 -0.69 -16.91
N MET A 7 -4.94 -1.87 -16.64
CA MET A 7 -5.46 -2.77 -17.65
C MET A 7 -6.56 -3.67 -17.11
N ASP A 8 -7.34 -4.21 -18.04
CA ASP A 8 -8.34 -5.23 -17.76
C ASP A 8 -7.70 -6.51 -17.17
N GLY A 9 -8.43 -7.19 -16.28
CA GLY A 9 -7.92 -8.35 -15.58
C GLY A 9 -7.67 -9.56 -16.47
N GLU A 10 -8.46 -9.77 -17.53
CA GLU A 10 -8.22 -10.83 -18.52
C GLU A 10 -6.96 -10.52 -19.32
N THR A 11 -6.81 -9.25 -19.72
CA THR A 11 -5.63 -8.75 -20.43
C THR A 11 -4.35 -8.98 -19.63
N TYR A 12 -4.35 -8.61 -18.34
CA TYR A 12 -3.22 -8.87 -17.46
C TYR A 12 -2.96 -10.38 -17.32
N SER A 13 -4.00 -11.17 -17.08
CA SER A 13 -3.86 -12.61 -16.81
C SER A 13 -3.25 -13.36 -17.98
N LYS A 14 -3.59 -13.00 -19.23
CA LYS A 14 -2.99 -13.54 -20.46
C LYS A 14 -1.52 -13.16 -20.62
N ASN A 15 -1.12 -11.98 -20.13
CA ASN A 15 0.21 -11.39 -20.33
C ASN A 15 1.11 -11.40 -19.08
N LYS A 16 0.67 -12.00 -17.97
CA LYS A 16 1.41 -11.99 -16.69
C LYS A 16 2.82 -12.57 -16.78
N GLU A 17 3.03 -13.57 -17.64
CA GLU A 17 4.33 -14.20 -17.81
C GLU A 17 5.30 -13.32 -18.60
N SER A 18 4.83 -12.57 -19.61
CA SER A 18 5.67 -11.59 -20.31
C SER A 18 6.06 -10.44 -19.40
N PHE A 19 5.13 -9.99 -18.55
CA PHE A 19 5.39 -9.01 -17.48
C PHE A 19 6.48 -9.50 -16.52
N LYS A 20 6.36 -10.71 -15.97
CA LYS A 20 7.37 -11.27 -15.05
C LYS A 20 8.74 -11.40 -15.70
N ARG A 21 8.81 -11.82 -16.97
CA ARG A 21 10.07 -11.89 -17.73
C ARG A 21 10.68 -10.50 -17.91
N LEU A 22 9.85 -9.49 -18.18
CA LEU A 22 10.30 -8.11 -18.26
C LEU A 22 10.93 -7.64 -16.95
N LEU A 23 10.26 -7.87 -15.81
CA LEU A 23 10.81 -7.52 -14.50
C LEU A 23 12.14 -8.25 -14.21
N ALA A 24 12.20 -9.55 -14.52
CA ALA A 24 13.40 -10.35 -14.33
C ALA A 24 14.58 -9.87 -15.21
N LYS A 25 14.32 -9.49 -16.47
CA LYS A 25 15.32 -8.87 -17.38
C LYS A 25 15.96 -7.63 -16.76
N HIS A 26 15.19 -6.83 -16.03
CA HIS A 26 15.66 -5.62 -15.34
C HIS A 26 16.12 -5.89 -13.90
N GLY A 27 16.24 -7.15 -13.49
CA GLY A 27 16.77 -7.54 -12.18
C GLY A 27 15.81 -7.33 -11.00
N LEU A 28 14.53 -7.04 -11.26
CA LEU A 28 13.53 -6.91 -10.20
C LEU A 28 13.16 -8.30 -9.69
N ARG A 29 13.35 -8.49 -8.39
CA ARG A 29 13.02 -9.75 -7.71
C ARG A 29 11.71 -9.61 -6.97
N TRP A 30 10.92 -10.68 -6.94
CA TRP A 30 9.74 -10.75 -6.09
C TRP A 30 10.15 -10.58 -4.63
N ARG A 31 9.46 -9.68 -3.92
CA ARG A 31 9.65 -9.40 -2.49
C ARG A 31 8.32 -9.33 -1.72
N GLY A 32 7.20 -9.32 -2.43
CA GLY A 32 5.87 -9.18 -1.85
C GLY A 32 5.23 -10.47 -1.32
N THR A 33 3.97 -10.33 -0.95
CA THR A 33 3.06 -11.44 -0.62
C THR A 33 1.99 -11.57 -1.70
N LEU A 34 1.17 -12.62 -1.64
CA LEU A 34 0.05 -12.78 -2.57
C LEU A 34 -0.98 -11.64 -2.46
N GLU A 35 -1.17 -11.10 -1.25
CA GLU A 35 -2.07 -9.96 -1.00
C GLU A 35 -1.45 -8.61 -1.40
N ARG A 36 -0.13 -8.51 -1.30
CA ARG A 36 0.64 -7.29 -1.60
C ARG A 36 1.81 -7.63 -2.51
N PRO A 37 1.53 -7.92 -3.79
CA PRO A 37 2.54 -8.30 -4.76
C PRO A 37 3.44 -7.09 -5.06
N PHE A 38 4.74 -7.25 -4.85
CA PHE A 38 5.71 -6.27 -5.33
C PHE A 38 7.04 -6.92 -5.70
N TRP A 39 7.71 -6.25 -6.62
CA TRP A 39 9.05 -6.57 -7.08
C TRP A 39 9.94 -5.36 -6.91
N ALA A 40 11.18 -5.58 -6.50
CA ALA A 40 12.12 -4.50 -6.27
C ALA A 40 13.53 -4.87 -6.73
N SER A 41 14.24 -3.84 -7.18
CA SER A 41 15.70 -3.81 -7.34
C SER A 41 16.28 -2.84 -6.30
N GLY A 42 17.57 -2.51 -6.41
CA GLY A 42 18.19 -1.52 -5.52
C GLY A 42 17.71 -0.07 -5.75
N ILE A 43 17.05 0.21 -6.88
CA ILE A 43 16.72 1.59 -7.30
C ILE A 43 15.29 1.75 -7.82
N GLU A 44 14.55 0.66 -8.01
CA GLU A 44 13.22 0.68 -8.61
C GLU A 44 12.31 -0.35 -7.94
N ARG A 45 11.02 -0.03 -7.89
CA ARG A 45 9.98 -0.89 -7.37
C ARG A 45 8.81 -0.95 -8.34
N VAL A 46 8.19 -2.12 -8.43
CA VAL A 46 6.89 -2.32 -9.07
C VAL A 46 5.95 -3.00 -8.09
N THR A 47 4.82 -2.38 -7.78
CA THR A 47 3.75 -2.93 -6.93
C THR A 47 2.54 -3.24 -7.79
N ALA A 48 1.81 -4.32 -7.53
CA ALA A 48 0.54 -4.60 -8.20
C ALA A 48 -0.63 -4.53 -7.22
N VAL A 49 -1.75 -4.03 -7.71
CA VAL A 49 -3.04 -4.01 -7.03
C VAL A 49 -4.04 -4.69 -7.97
N PHE A 50 -4.75 -5.68 -7.44
CA PHE A 50 -5.65 -6.52 -8.19
C PHE A 50 -7.06 -6.37 -7.65
N ASP A 51 -7.99 -5.98 -8.51
CA ASP A 51 -9.42 -6.02 -8.20
C ASP A 51 -9.99 -7.37 -8.66
N ARG A 52 -10.47 -8.18 -7.73
CA ARG A 52 -10.96 -9.55 -7.99
C ARG A 52 -12.45 -9.65 -7.69
N ASP A 53 -13.17 -10.26 -8.62
CA ASP A 53 -14.52 -10.74 -8.41
C ASP A 53 -14.48 -12.04 -7.59
N GLN A 54 -14.88 -11.99 -6.33
CA GLN A 54 -14.87 -13.18 -5.46
C GLN A 54 -15.91 -14.22 -5.88
N GLU A 55 -17.04 -13.81 -6.47
CA GLU A 55 -18.09 -14.73 -6.89
C GLU A 55 -17.70 -15.51 -8.14
N LYS A 56 -16.91 -14.89 -9.01
CA LYS A 56 -16.49 -15.47 -10.30
C LYS A 56 -15.06 -16.00 -10.31
N ASP A 57 -14.34 -15.87 -9.18
CA ASP A 57 -12.89 -16.08 -9.04
C ASP A 57 -12.08 -15.50 -10.22
N ALA A 58 -12.47 -14.29 -10.65
CA ALA A 58 -11.93 -13.66 -11.85
C ALA A 58 -11.27 -12.32 -11.50
N LEU A 59 -10.18 -12.00 -12.19
CA LEU A 59 -9.56 -10.68 -12.10
C LEU A 59 -10.37 -9.69 -12.94
N ARG A 60 -10.87 -8.62 -12.32
CA ARG A 60 -11.61 -7.55 -13.01
C ARG A 60 -10.65 -6.52 -13.58
N SER A 61 -9.68 -6.08 -12.79
CA SER A 61 -8.66 -5.13 -13.23
C SER A 61 -7.33 -5.36 -12.54
N ALA A 62 -6.27 -4.93 -13.21
CA ALA A 62 -4.92 -4.92 -12.69
C ALA A 62 -4.33 -3.51 -12.80
N THR A 63 -3.86 -3.00 -11.66
CA THR A 63 -3.14 -1.74 -11.57
C THR A 63 -1.72 -2.02 -11.14
N LEU A 64 -0.76 -1.67 -11.97
CA LEU A 64 0.67 -1.79 -11.68
C LEU A 64 1.22 -0.40 -11.39
N LEU A 65 2.07 -0.31 -10.38
CA LEU A 65 2.67 0.92 -9.96
C LEU A 65 4.18 0.80 -10.00
N TRP A 66 4.82 1.55 -10.89
CA TRP A 66 6.26 1.67 -10.94
C TRP A 66 6.72 2.90 -10.17
N GLU A 67 7.80 2.76 -9.42
CA GLU A 67 8.41 3.83 -8.61
C GLU A 67 9.93 3.79 -8.70
N SER A 68 10.53 4.96 -8.92
CA SER A 68 11.98 5.16 -8.85
C SER A 68 12.32 6.63 -8.60
N ALA A 69 13.52 6.89 -8.08
CA ALA A 69 14.06 8.23 -7.95
C ALA A 69 14.32 8.90 -9.32
N LYS A 70 14.61 8.14 -10.38
CA LYS A 70 14.95 8.63 -11.72
C LYS A 70 14.23 7.83 -12.79
N LYS A 71 14.11 8.38 -14.01
CA LYS A 71 13.67 7.60 -15.17
C LYS A 71 14.66 6.45 -15.42
N SER A 72 14.13 5.31 -15.83
CA SER A 72 14.91 4.10 -16.07
C SER A 72 14.53 3.43 -17.40
N PRO A 73 15.39 2.54 -17.92
CA PRO A 73 15.02 1.68 -19.06
C PRO A 73 13.81 0.80 -18.78
N LEU A 74 13.64 0.32 -17.54
CA LEU A 74 12.48 -0.46 -17.15
C LEU A 74 11.17 0.31 -17.33
N LEU A 75 11.15 1.59 -16.97
CA LEU A 75 9.95 2.43 -17.15
C LEU A 75 9.50 2.47 -18.61
N GLU A 76 10.44 2.67 -19.53
CA GLU A 76 10.12 2.74 -20.96
C GLU A 76 9.69 1.38 -21.52
N ASP A 77 10.35 0.29 -21.12
CA ASP A 77 9.91 -1.06 -21.48
C ASP A 77 8.52 -1.39 -20.90
N LEU A 78 8.18 -0.92 -19.70
CA LEU A 78 6.86 -1.10 -19.08
C LEU A 78 5.78 -0.31 -19.83
N LYS A 79 6.06 0.91 -20.29
CA LYS A 79 5.15 1.67 -21.14
C LYS A 79 4.92 0.98 -22.48
N ALA A 80 5.99 0.51 -23.12
CA ALA A 80 5.90 -0.24 -24.37
C ALA A 80 5.08 -1.52 -24.19
N TRP A 81 5.37 -2.29 -23.16
CA TRP A 81 4.61 -3.50 -22.82
C TRP A 81 3.14 -3.19 -22.54
N ALA A 82 2.83 -2.20 -21.70
CA ALA A 82 1.46 -1.83 -21.38
C ALA A 82 0.69 -1.43 -22.64
N TRP A 83 1.28 -0.62 -23.51
CA TRP A 83 0.68 -0.26 -24.80
C TRP A 83 0.44 -1.48 -25.69
N GLN A 84 1.42 -2.38 -25.80
CA GLN A 84 1.30 -3.61 -26.62
C GLN A 84 0.17 -4.53 -26.17
N VAL A 85 -0.06 -4.65 -24.87
CA VAL A 85 -1.12 -5.51 -24.32
C VAL A 85 -2.48 -4.80 -24.25
N GLY A 86 -2.57 -3.52 -24.60
CA GLY A 86 -3.82 -2.74 -24.55
C GLY A 86 -4.11 -2.08 -23.20
N GLY A 87 -3.10 -1.96 -22.33
CA GLY A 87 -3.16 -1.18 -21.10
C GLY A 87 -2.90 0.31 -21.31
N ARG A 88 -3.13 1.09 -20.26
CA ARG A 88 -2.87 2.54 -20.22
C ARG A 88 -1.75 2.84 -19.25
N ALA A 89 -0.91 3.83 -19.57
CA ALA A 89 0.16 4.30 -18.70
C ALA A 89 -0.03 5.78 -18.40
N GLN A 90 0.02 6.16 -17.12
CA GLN A 90 -0.08 7.55 -16.69
C GLN A 90 1.01 7.84 -15.67
N GLN A 91 1.58 9.04 -15.72
CA GLN A 91 2.42 9.52 -14.62
C GLN A 91 1.52 9.78 -13.42
N ASP A 92 1.77 9.04 -12.34
CA ASP A 92 1.01 9.17 -11.10
C ASP A 92 1.77 10.14 -10.20
N ALA A 93 1.07 11.11 -9.63
CA ALA A 93 1.67 11.89 -8.55
C ALA A 93 1.85 10.95 -7.36
N ALA A 94 3.02 10.97 -6.72
CA ALA A 94 3.13 10.33 -5.41
C ALA A 94 2.07 10.98 -4.49
N PRO A 95 1.40 10.21 -3.62
CA PRO A 95 0.49 10.80 -2.64
C PRO A 95 1.25 11.88 -1.87
N SER A 96 0.62 13.04 -1.69
CA SER A 96 1.26 14.13 -0.97
C SER A 96 1.51 13.70 0.48
N ALA A 97 2.48 14.33 1.14
CA ALA A 97 2.74 14.08 2.55
C ALA A 97 1.48 14.34 3.41
N GLU A 98 0.63 15.27 2.99
CA GLU A 98 -0.68 15.55 3.59
C GLU A 98 -1.65 14.38 3.43
N GLN A 99 -1.79 13.83 2.22
CA GLN A 99 -2.65 12.67 1.96
C GLN A 99 -2.22 11.44 2.77
N VAL A 100 -0.92 11.16 2.82
CA VAL A 100 -0.36 10.08 3.65
C VAL A 100 -0.68 10.31 5.13
N THR A 101 -0.56 11.56 5.60
CA THR A 101 -0.87 11.91 7.00
C THR A 101 -2.36 11.73 7.30
N ASP A 102 -3.23 12.13 6.38
CA ASP A 102 -4.69 12.03 6.54
C ASP A 102 -5.16 10.57 6.59
N GLU A 103 -4.62 9.70 5.74
CA GLU A 103 -4.90 8.26 5.76
C GLU A 103 -4.43 7.61 7.06
N VAL A 104 -3.22 7.97 7.53
CA VAL A 104 -2.68 7.48 8.80
C VAL A 104 -3.54 7.94 9.98
N GLU A 105 -3.98 9.20 10.01
CA GLU A 105 -4.87 9.69 11.07
C GLU A 105 -6.26 9.05 10.98
N ALA A 106 -6.79 8.78 9.79
CA ALA A 106 -8.04 8.03 9.64
C ALA A 106 -7.92 6.61 10.23
N ALA A 107 -6.86 5.89 9.90
CA ALA A 107 -6.59 4.57 10.45
C ALA A 107 -6.40 4.58 11.98
N LEU A 108 -5.72 5.61 12.52
CA LEU A 108 -5.57 5.78 13.96
C LEU A 108 -6.90 6.09 14.65
N ARG A 109 -7.81 6.86 14.03
CA ARG A 109 -9.16 7.10 14.57
C ARG A 109 -9.95 5.80 14.70
N SER A 110 -9.90 4.94 13.69
CA SER A 110 -10.54 3.62 13.76
C SER A 110 -9.93 2.73 14.83
N TRP A 111 -8.60 2.78 14.99
CA TRP A 111 -7.91 2.05 16.06
C TRP A 111 -8.27 2.59 17.45
N ASP A 112 -8.32 3.92 17.61
CA ASP A 112 -8.70 4.57 18.86
C ASP A 112 -10.11 4.18 19.30
N PHE A 113 -11.05 3.97 18.38
CA PHE A 113 -12.39 3.50 18.72
C PHE A 113 -12.40 2.19 19.51
N VAL A 114 -11.47 1.28 19.21
CA VAL A 114 -11.38 -0.04 19.85
C VAL A 114 -10.48 0.00 21.09
N TRP A 115 -9.38 0.73 21.03
CA TRP A 115 -8.28 0.60 22.00
C TRP A 115 -8.14 1.77 22.97
N LYS A 116 -8.80 2.91 22.72
CA LYS A 116 -8.73 4.07 23.61
C LYS A 116 -9.49 3.79 24.91
N PRO A 117 -8.86 3.94 26.09
CA PRO A 117 -9.55 3.77 27.36
C PRO A 117 -10.72 4.77 27.49
N ASN A 118 -11.91 4.26 27.80
CA ASN A 118 -13.06 5.09 28.12
C ASN A 118 -12.95 5.60 29.56
N VAL A 119 -12.37 6.79 29.72
CA VAL A 119 -12.09 7.40 31.03
C VAL A 119 -13.33 7.54 31.89
N ASP A 120 -14.46 7.96 31.32
CA ASP A 120 -15.68 8.23 32.09
C ASP A 120 -16.33 6.93 32.55
N TRP A 121 -16.33 5.90 31.71
CA TRP A 121 -16.77 4.55 32.11
C TRP A 121 -15.88 3.96 33.19
N LEU A 122 -14.55 4.11 33.09
CA LEU A 122 -13.61 3.63 34.11
C LEU A 122 -13.76 4.38 35.45
N LYS A 123 -14.05 5.69 35.42
CA LYS A 123 -14.37 6.46 36.63
C LYS A 123 -15.67 5.99 37.27
N ALA A 124 -16.71 5.73 36.47
CA ALA A 124 -17.99 5.24 36.96
C ALA A 124 -17.87 3.86 37.64
N GLN A 125 -16.87 3.06 37.26
CA GLN A 125 -16.53 1.79 37.93
C GLN A 125 -15.74 1.95 39.24
N GLY A 126 -15.47 3.19 39.68
CA GLY A 126 -14.72 3.46 40.90
C GLY A 126 -13.22 3.16 40.78
N ARG A 127 -12.69 3.07 39.55
CA ARG A 127 -11.28 2.73 39.33
C ARG A 127 -10.37 3.88 39.80
N PRO A 128 -9.24 3.61 40.47
CA PRO A 128 -8.34 4.66 40.95
C PRO A 128 -7.84 5.56 39.82
N LYS A 129 -7.78 6.88 40.09
CA LYS A 129 -7.35 7.88 39.11
C LYS A 129 -5.99 7.57 38.51
N GLU A 130 -5.04 7.15 39.34
CA GLU A 130 -3.68 6.78 38.93
C GLU A 130 -3.64 5.63 37.92
N TRP A 131 -4.58 4.67 38.04
CA TRP A 131 -4.67 3.54 37.12
C TRP A 131 -5.26 3.95 35.77
N ILE A 132 -6.27 4.83 35.79
CA ILE A 132 -6.85 5.40 34.58
C ILE A 132 -5.79 6.23 33.83
N GLU A 133 -5.01 7.03 34.56
CA GLU A 133 -3.91 7.82 33.98
C GLU A 133 -2.82 6.93 33.39
N ALA A 134 -2.45 5.83 34.07
CA ALA A 134 -1.50 4.86 33.56
C ALA A 134 -2.00 4.18 32.27
N ASP A 135 -3.29 3.81 32.21
CA ASP A 135 -3.90 3.23 31.01
C ASP A 135 -3.92 4.21 29.83
N VAL A 136 -4.30 5.47 30.08
CA VAL A 136 -4.24 6.53 29.06
C VAL A 136 -2.81 6.75 28.58
N ARG A 137 -1.82 6.76 29.49
CA ARG A 137 -0.41 6.90 29.14
C ARG A 137 0.09 5.74 28.27
N ARG A 138 -0.27 4.50 28.63
CA ARG A 138 0.05 3.30 27.84
C ARG A 138 -0.60 3.34 26.46
N TRP A 139 -1.87 3.74 26.36
CA TRP A 139 -2.54 3.93 25.07
C TRP A 139 -1.84 4.99 24.22
N LYS A 140 -1.46 6.15 24.78
CA LYS A 140 -0.72 7.18 24.04
C LYS A 140 0.60 6.67 23.45
N GLN A 141 1.35 5.88 24.23
CA GLN A 141 2.60 5.25 23.74
C GLN A 141 2.32 4.30 22.58
N ARG A 142 1.36 3.39 22.74
CA ARG A 142 0.95 2.44 21.69
C ARG A 142 0.41 3.15 20.44
N ARG A 143 -0.32 4.26 20.60
CA ARG A 143 -0.82 5.06 19.48
C ARG A 143 0.34 5.67 18.67
N GLN A 144 1.41 6.12 19.34
CA GLN A 144 2.60 6.65 18.67
C GLN A 144 3.40 5.57 17.94
N GLU A 145 3.57 4.41 18.55
CA GLU A 145 4.16 3.24 17.89
C GLU A 145 3.35 2.85 16.64
N ARG A 146 2.03 2.76 16.79
CA ARG A 146 1.13 2.43 15.68
C ARG A 146 1.17 3.50 14.58
N ARG A 147 1.28 4.77 14.94
CA ARG A 147 1.45 5.86 13.96
C ARG A 147 2.74 5.68 13.16
N ARG A 148 3.87 5.36 13.81
CA ARG A 148 5.14 5.12 13.13
C ARG A 148 5.06 3.92 12.19
N GLU A 149 4.42 2.83 12.61
CA GLU A 149 4.19 1.67 11.75
C GLU A 149 3.34 2.01 10.51
N LEU A 150 2.25 2.76 10.70
CA LEU A 150 1.35 3.13 9.62
C LEU A 150 2.00 4.13 8.65
N MET A 151 2.74 5.11 9.16
CA MET A 151 3.55 6.02 8.34
C MET A 151 4.58 5.24 7.53
N GLY A 152 5.35 4.35 8.16
CA GLY A 152 6.31 3.49 7.48
C GLY A 152 5.67 2.71 6.34
N LYS A 153 4.54 2.05 6.59
CA LYS A 153 3.79 1.31 5.56
C LYS A 153 3.23 2.18 4.42
N ALA A 154 2.93 3.44 4.68
CA ALA A 154 2.35 4.34 3.69
C ALA A 154 3.43 5.04 2.84
N THR A 155 4.64 5.21 3.40
CA THR A 155 5.80 5.73 2.68
C THR A 155 6.66 4.67 2.03
N ASP A 156 6.61 3.42 2.52
CA ASP A 156 7.41 2.30 2.03
C ASP A 156 7.04 1.88 0.63
#